data_AF-A0A7V0ZA78-F1
#
_entry.id   AF-A0A7V0ZA78-F1
#
_cell.length_a   1.000
_cell.length_b   1.000
_cell.length_c   1.000
_cell.angle_alpha   90.00
_cell.angle_beta   90.00
_cell.angle_gamma   90.00
#
_symmetry.space_group_name_H-M   'P 1'
#
loop_
_entity.id
_entity.type
_entity.pdbx_description
1 polymer ?
#
loop_
_entity_poly.entity_id
_entity_poly.type
_entity_poly.pdbx_seq_one_letter_code
_entity_poly.pdbx_strand_id
1 'polypeptide(L)'
;MERPIQIDFDRDYCKFGGRKLPFPATLLQCFKVPYRELSEGFKHYDVTSPQGDFKLPQTDLIVLLLLLDDGKLCTTVRFYTPKRRALYRKHEGELVDLVYSEPSPAKEGKQPDAIACAPVRCSGA
;
A
#
# COMPACT_ATOMS: atom_id res chain seq x y z
N MET A 1 22.15 8.60 16.27
CA MET A 1 21.39 8.64 15.01
C MET A 1 20.04 8.00 15.27
N GLU A 2 18.94 8.71 15.03
CA GLU A 2 17.61 8.09 15.04
C GLU A 2 17.51 7.11 13.88
N ARG A 3 16.77 6.00 14.05
CA ARG A 3 16.58 5.04 12.96
C ARG A 3 15.72 5.68 11.86
N PRO A 4 15.99 5.39 10.58
CA PRO A 4 15.10 5.78 9.49
C PRO A 4 13.66 5.35 9.76
N ILE A 5 12.69 6.15 9.34
CA ILE A 5 11.31 5.70 9.36
C ILE A 5 11.10 4.59 8.33
N GLN A 6 10.19 3.67 8.65
CA GLN A 6 9.82 2.59 7.74
C GLN A 6 8.56 2.98 6.95
N ILE A 7 8.58 2.67 5.66
CA ILE A 7 7.43 2.78 4.77
C ILE A 7 7.06 1.36 4.35
N ASP A 8 5.99 0.85 4.94
CA ASP A 8 5.56 -0.53 4.72
C ASP A 8 4.83 -0.69 3.38
N PHE A 9 5.08 -1.81 2.71
CA PHE A 9 4.39 -2.27 1.49
C PHE A 9 3.85 -3.68 1.70
N ASP A 10 2.65 -3.94 1.20
CA ASP A 10 2.00 -5.25 1.32
C ASP A 10 2.42 -6.24 0.22
N ARG A 11 3.14 -5.77 -0.80
CA ARG A 11 3.49 -6.54 -2.01
C ARG A 11 4.73 -6.01 -2.72
N ASP A 12 5.18 -6.78 -3.70
CA ASP A 12 6.18 -6.34 -4.67
C ASP A 12 5.58 -5.44 -5.73
N TYR A 13 6.36 -4.45 -6.17
CA TYR A 13 5.98 -3.54 -7.23
C TYR A 13 7.01 -3.53 -8.34
N CYS A 14 6.53 -3.58 -9.59
CA CYS A 14 7.39 -3.54 -10.77
C CYS A 14 8.20 -2.23 -10.83
N LYS A 15 7.64 -1.12 -10.31
CA LYS A 15 8.25 0.21 -10.31
C LYS A 15 9.54 0.34 -9.49
N PHE A 16 9.87 -0.67 -8.67
CA PHE A 16 11.16 -0.70 -7.96
C PHE A 16 12.32 -1.23 -8.80
N GLY A 17 12.11 -1.50 -10.09
CA GLY A 17 13.17 -1.92 -11.00
C GLY A 17 13.77 -3.27 -10.62
N GLY A 18 12.95 -4.19 -10.11
CA GLY A 18 13.37 -5.54 -9.72
C GLY A 18 14.00 -5.65 -8.33
N ARG A 19 14.08 -4.56 -7.56
CA ARG A 19 14.54 -4.62 -6.17
C ARG A 19 13.59 -5.41 -5.29
N LYS A 20 14.17 -6.13 -4.33
CA LYS A 20 13.45 -6.78 -3.24
C LYS A 20 13.55 -5.92 -1.99
N LEU A 21 12.44 -5.76 -1.28
CA LEU A 21 12.43 -5.10 0.03
C LEU A 21 13.13 -6.01 1.07
N PRO A 22 13.76 -5.44 2.12
CA PRO A 22 13.87 -4.01 2.39
C PRO A 22 15.04 -3.34 1.67
N PHE A 23 14.89 -2.05 1.34
CA PHE A 23 15.99 -1.22 0.85
C PHE A 23 15.78 0.27 1.18
N PRO A 24 16.86 1.07 1.31
CA PRO A 24 16.76 2.48 1.63
C PRO A 24 16.38 3.31 0.40
N ALA A 25 15.67 4.42 0.64
CA ALA A 25 15.39 5.46 -0.34
C ALA A 25 15.41 6.83 0.35
N THR A 26 15.58 7.92 -0.41
CA THR A 26 15.37 9.28 0.12
C THR A 26 13.95 9.71 -0.19
N LEU A 27 13.20 10.13 0.83
CA LEU A 27 11.88 10.73 0.62
C LEU A 27 12.07 12.18 0.17
N LEU A 28 11.86 12.47 -1.11
CA LEU A 28 12.03 13.82 -1.64
C LEU A 28 10.84 14.71 -1.28
N GLN A 29 9.62 14.25 -1.55
CA GLN A 29 8.41 15.06 -1.39
C GLN A 29 7.18 14.21 -1.07
N CYS A 30 6.25 14.77 -0.29
CA CYS A 30 4.96 14.18 0.07
C CYS A 30 3.79 15.10 -0.37
N PHE A 31 3.05 14.67 -1.39
CA PHE A 31 1.89 15.39 -1.90
C PHE A 31 0.58 14.84 -1.36
N LYS A 32 -0.40 15.72 -1.13
CA LYS A 32 -1.80 15.31 -0.98
C LYS A 32 -2.48 15.50 -2.34
N VAL A 33 -3.04 14.44 -2.91
CA VAL A 33 -3.66 14.48 -4.25
C VAL A 33 -5.03 13.78 -4.20
N PRO A 34 -6.12 14.41 -4.66
CA PRO A 34 -7.40 13.73 -4.84
C PRO A 34 -7.29 12.65 -5.93
N TYR A 35 -7.86 11.46 -5.72
CA TYR A 35 -7.82 10.35 -6.70
C TYR A 35 -8.24 10.77 -8.13
N ARG A 36 -9.24 11.64 -8.23
CA ARG A 36 -9.77 12.16 -9.51
C ARG A 36 -8.76 12.96 -10.33
N GLU A 37 -7.69 13.47 -9.71
CA GLU A 37 -6.64 14.26 -10.36
C GLU A 37 -5.48 13.40 -10.86
N LEU A 38 -5.45 12.12 -10.49
CA LEU A 38 -4.46 11.18 -11.03
C LEU A 38 -4.85 10.78 -12.46
N SER A 39 -3.88 10.78 -13.37
CA SER A 39 -4.07 10.24 -14.71
C SER A 39 -4.23 8.72 -14.66
N GLU A 40 -4.94 8.15 -15.64
CA GLU A 40 -5.09 6.69 -15.73
C GLU A 40 -3.74 5.97 -15.88
N GLY A 41 -2.81 6.57 -16.63
CA GLY A 41 -1.45 6.04 -16.76
C GLY A 41 -0.71 5.99 -15.42
N PHE A 42 -0.87 7.01 -14.58
CA PHE A 42 -0.28 7.01 -13.24
C PHE A 42 -0.94 5.97 -12.33
N LYS A 43 -2.27 5.86 -12.36
CA LYS A 43 -3.00 4.84 -11.59
C LYS A 43 -2.53 3.45 -11.95
N HIS A 44 -2.42 3.14 -13.24
CA HIS A 44 -1.91 1.86 -13.71
C HIS A 44 -0.46 1.62 -13.25
N TYR A 45 0.43 2.57 -13.52
CA TYR A 45 1.83 2.51 -13.07
C TYR A 45 1.96 2.20 -11.56
N ASP A 46 1.14 2.83 -10.72
CA ASP A 46 1.28 2.70 -9.28
C ASP A 46 0.80 1.34 -8.76
N VAL A 47 -0.20 0.74 -9.42
CA VAL A 47 -0.83 -0.52 -9.00
C VAL A 47 -0.20 -1.76 -9.62
N THR A 48 0.58 -1.61 -10.69
CA THR A 48 1.17 -2.75 -11.39
C THR A 48 2.17 -3.50 -10.50
N SER A 49 1.88 -4.78 -10.34
CA SER A 49 2.61 -5.70 -9.48
C SER A 49 2.73 -7.06 -10.17
N PRO A 50 3.83 -7.82 -9.96
CA PRO A 50 3.97 -9.18 -10.49
C PRO A 50 2.82 -10.12 -10.06
N GLN A 51 2.19 -9.83 -8.91
CA GLN A 51 1.07 -10.60 -8.35
C GLN A 51 -0.30 -10.14 -8.87
N GLY A 52 -0.35 -9.16 -9.78
CA GLY A 52 -1.56 -8.58 -10.34
C GLY A 52 -1.91 -7.20 -9.78
N ASP A 53 -2.64 -6.42 -10.57
CA ASP A 53 -3.05 -5.06 -10.24
C ASP A 53 -4.02 -5.04 -9.05
N PHE A 54 -3.87 -4.04 -8.17
CA PHE A 54 -4.81 -3.78 -7.08
C PHE A 54 -5.57 -2.48 -7.29
N LYS A 55 -6.65 -2.30 -6.54
CA LYS A 55 -7.50 -1.10 -6.64
C LYS A 55 -6.98 0.00 -5.72
N LEU A 56 -6.75 1.18 -6.28
CA LEU A 56 -6.54 2.39 -5.47
C LEU A 56 -7.87 2.85 -4.85
N PRO A 57 -7.85 3.33 -3.60
CA PRO A 57 -9.04 3.90 -2.99
C PRO A 57 -9.39 5.24 -3.66
N GLN A 58 -10.67 5.42 -4.00
CA GLN A 58 -11.17 6.61 -4.69
C GLN A 58 -11.40 7.78 -3.72
N THR A 59 -10.33 8.23 -3.07
CA THR A 59 -10.36 9.27 -2.02
C THR A 59 -9.16 10.20 -2.17
N ASP A 60 -8.93 11.07 -1.19
CA ASP A 60 -7.65 11.75 -1.06
C ASP A 60 -6.52 10.74 -0.82
N LEU A 61 -5.41 10.96 -1.49
CA LEU A 61 -4.24 10.10 -1.47
C LEU A 61 -3.02 10.89 -1.03
N ILE A 62 -2.01 10.16 -0.57
CA ILE A 62 -0.66 10.67 -0.40
C ILE A 62 0.19 10.10 -1.54
N VAL A 63 0.85 10.95 -2.30
CA VAL A 63 1.87 10.53 -3.27
C VAL A 63 3.23 10.86 -2.69
N LEU A 64 4.08 9.85 -2.58
CA LEU A 64 5.47 10.01 -2.15
C LEU A 64 6.36 9.98 -3.37
N LEU A 65 7.24 10.97 -3.52
CA LEU A 65 8.34 10.96 -4.48
C LEU A 65 9.61 10.49 -3.76
N LEU A 66 10.20 9.42 -4.26
CA LEU A 66 11.34 8.73 -3.68
C LEU A 66 12.52 8.77 -4.65
N LEU A 67 13.72 9.05 -4.13
CA LEU A 67 14.98 8.81 -4.83
C LEU A 67 15.56 7.47 -4.35
N LEU A 68 15.70 6.55 -5.28
CA LEU A 68 16.27 5.23 -5.03
C LEU A 68 17.81 5.32 -4.97
N ASP A 69 18.43 4.28 -4.40
CA ASP A 69 19.88 4.16 -4.25
C ASP A 69 20.68 4.19 -5.56
N ASP A 70 20.08 3.79 -6.69
CA ASP A 70 20.67 3.88 -8.03
C ASP A 70 20.45 5.24 -8.72
N GLY A 71 19.92 6.23 -7.99
CA GLY A 71 19.62 7.56 -8.50
C GLY A 71 18.32 7.67 -9.31
N LYS A 72 17.53 6.59 -9.45
CA LYS A 72 16.22 6.65 -10.12
C LYS A 72 15.15 7.25 -9.22
N LEU A 73 14.19 7.92 -9.84
CA LEU A 73 12.98 8.40 -9.17
C LEU A 73 11.88 7.35 -9.23
N CYS A 74 11.13 7.24 -8.14
CA CYS A 74 9.95 6.40 -8.02
C CYS A 74 8.85 7.18 -7.31
N THR A 75 7.60 6.96 -7.69
CA THR A 75 6.46 7.41 -6.89
C THR A 75 5.72 6.23 -6.28
N THR A 76 5.10 6.46 -5.12
CA THR A 76 4.14 5.51 -4.57
C THR A 76 2.93 6.21 -3.98
N VAL A 77 1.75 5.61 -4.17
CA VAL A 77 0.51 6.05 -3.52
C VAL A 77 0.36 5.40 -2.14
N ARG A 78 -0.20 6.18 -1.22
CA ARG A 78 -0.65 5.77 0.11
C ARG A 78 -2.02 6.35 0.41
N PHE A 79 -2.79 5.63 1.24
CA PHE A 79 -4.05 6.15 1.77
C PHE A 79 -3.79 7.39 2.62
N TYR A 80 -4.58 8.45 2.41
CA TYR A 80 -4.46 9.67 3.18
C TYR A 80 -4.98 9.50 4.61
N THR A 81 -4.12 9.80 5.58
CA THR A 81 -4.55 10.22 6.91
C THR A 81 -3.75 11.45 7.33
N PRO A 82 -4.32 12.36 8.15
CA PRO A 82 -3.57 13.52 8.65
C PRO A 82 -2.27 13.12 9.34
N LYS A 83 -2.30 12.04 10.13
CA LYS A 83 -1.15 11.49 10.85
C LYS A 83 -0.06 10.98 9.91
N ARG A 84 -0.41 10.17 8.89
CA ARG A 84 0.57 9.65 7.92
C ARG A 84 1.18 10.77 7.09
N ARG A 85 0.38 11.72 6.62
CA ARG A 85 0.89 12.87 5.87
C ARG A 85 1.85 13.70 6.72
N ALA A 86 1.52 13.98 7.97
CA ALA A 86 2.40 14.72 8.87
C ALA A 86 3.72 13.98 9.12
N LEU A 87 3.67 12.66 9.29
CA LEU A 87 4.85 11.82 9.40
C LEU A 87 5.74 11.96 8.15
N TYR A 88 5.22 11.71 6.95
CA TYR A 88 6.02 11.78 5.74
C TYR A 88 6.57 13.19 5.46
N ARG A 89 5.76 14.24 5.66
CA ARG A 89 6.25 15.63 5.51
C ARG A 89 7.39 15.98 6.45
N LYS A 90 7.41 15.42 7.67
CA LYS A 90 8.49 15.65 8.64
C LYS A 90 9.82 15.07 8.15
N HIS A 91 9.78 13.99 7.36
CA HIS A 91 10.95 13.25 6.89
C HIS A 91 11.26 13.52 5.40
N GLU A 92 10.75 14.62 4.83
CA GLU A 92 11.18 15.07 3.50
C GLU A 92 12.67 15.47 3.53
N GLY A 93 13.44 14.98 2.56
CA GLY A 93 14.89 15.12 2.48
C GLY A 93 15.68 14.04 3.26
N GLU A 94 15.02 13.14 3.98
CA GLU A 94 15.68 12.12 4.80
C GLU A 94 15.67 10.72 4.17
N LEU A 95 16.59 9.87 4.62
CA LEU A 95 16.58 8.45 4.31
C LEU A 95 15.42 7.74 5.04
N VAL A 96 14.75 6.86 4.32
CA VAL A 96 13.66 6.01 4.79
C VAL A 96 13.91 4.58 4.34
N ASP A 97 13.46 3.62 5.13
CA ASP A 97 13.51 2.20 4.76
C ASP A 97 12.18 1.78 4.14
N LEU A 98 12.21 1.30 2.90
CA LEU A 98 11.04 0.64 2.32
C LEU A 98 11.07 -0.81 2.78
N VAL A 99 9.99 -1.30 3.40
CA VAL A 99 9.94 -2.63 4.01
C VAL A 99 8.65 -3.36 3.65
N TYR A 100 8.60 -4.68 3.81
CA TYR A 100 7.31 -5.39 3.77
C TYR A 100 6.54 -5.11 5.05
N SER A 101 5.23 -4.91 4.93
CA SER A 101 4.32 -5.01 6.07
C SER A 101 4.47 -6.40 6.66
N GLU A 102 4.84 -6.50 7.94
CA GLU A 102 4.73 -7.77 8.64
C GLU A 102 3.27 -8.25 8.57
N PRO A 103 3.02 -9.55 8.35
CA PRO A 103 1.68 -10.08 8.45
C PRO A 103 1.17 -9.80 9.86
N SER A 104 0.25 -8.85 10.00
CA SER A 104 -0.49 -8.66 11.24
C SER A 104 -1.06 -10.02 11.63
N PRO A 105 -0.93 -10.49 12.88
CA PRO A 105 -1.65 -11.67 13.32
C PRO A 105 -3.12 -11.40 12.99
N ALA A 106 -3.71 -12.29 12.20
CA ALA A 106 -5.10 -12.17 11.80
C ALA A 106 -5.91 -11.98 13.08
N LYS A 107 -6.71 -10.91 13.16
CA LYS A 107 -7.86 -10.95 14.06
C LYS A 107 -8.72 -12.07 13.51
N GLU A 108 -8.67 -13.25 14.13
CA GLU A 108 -9.63 -14.33 13.90
C GLU A 108 -11.02 -13.74 14.05
N GLY A 109 -11.60 -13.38 12.90
CA GLY A 109 -12.99 -12.98 12.80
C GLY A 109 -13.79 -14.21 13.17
N LYS A 110 -14.33 -14.18 14.39
CA LYS A 110 -15.37 -15.08 14.88
C LYS A 110 -16.41 -15.26 13.77
N GLN A 111 -16.41 -16.43 13.15
CA GLN A 111 -17.43 -16.85 12.19
C GLN A 111 -18.77 -16.84 12.94
N PRO A 112 -19.77 -16.03 12.55
CA PRO A 112 -21.10 -16.14 13.14
C PRO A 112 -21.71 -17.47 12.69
N ASP A 113 -22.29 -18.16 13.67
CA ASP A 113 -22.82 -19.52 13.58
C ASP A 113 -23.67 -19.73 12.33
N ALA A 114 -23.40 -20.82 11.62
CA ALA A 114 -24.24 -21.31 10.55
C ALA A 114 -25.63 -21.61 11.13
N ILE A 115 -26.62 -20.79 10.75
CA ILE A 115 -28.02 -21.10 10.95
C ILE A 115 -28.31 -22.37 10.14
N ALA A 116 -28.54 -23.47 10.85
CA ALA A 116 -28.89 -24.75 10.26
C ALA A 116 -30.19 -24.61 9.43
N CYS A 117 -30.08 -24.70 8.10
CA CYS A 117 -31.24 -24.97 7.27
C CYS A 117 -31.67 -26.43 7.51
N ALA A 118 -32.83 -26.60 8.14
CA ALA A 118 -33.47 -27.91 8.30
C ALA A 118 -33.79 -28.54 6.92
N PRO A 119 -33.60 -29.85 6.75
CA PRO A 119 -33.95 -30.52 5.50
C PRO A 119 -35.47 -30.65 5.34
N VAL A 120 -35.99 -30.10 4.24
CA VAL A 120 -37.36 -30.34 3.76
C VAL A 120 -37.45 -31.80 3.32
N ARG A 121 -38.30 -32.58 3.99
CA ARG A 121 -38.66 -33.95 3.57
C ARG A 121 -39.56 -33.86 2.33
N CYS A 122 -39.09 -34.37 1.19
CA CYS A 122 -39.96 -34.72 0.08
C CYS A 122 -40.48 -36.15 0.29
N SER A 123 -41.80 -36.30 0.37
CA SER A 123 -42.50 -37.59 0.37
C SER A 123 -42.62 -38.13 -1.05
N GLY A 124 -42.48 -39.44 -1.25
CA GLY A 124 -42.86 -40.09 -2.50
C GLY A 124 -42.65 -41.61 -2.53
N ALA A 125 -43.75 -42.32 -2.86
CA ALA A 125 -43.93 -43.75 -3.12
C ALA A 125 -44.26 -44.63 -1.90
#